data_AF-A0A126YWI3-F1
#
_entry.id   AF-A0A126YWI3-F1
#
_cell.length_a   1.000
_cell.length_b   1.000
_cell.length_c   1.000
_cell.angle_alpha   90.00
_cell.angle_beta   90.00
_cell.angle_gamma   90.00
#
_symmetry.space_group_name_H-M   'P 1'
#
loop_
_entity.id
_entity.type
_entity.pdbx_description
1 polymer ?
#
loop_
_entity_poly.entity_id
_entity_poly.type
_entity_poly.pdbx_seq_one_letter_code
_entity_poly.pdbx_strand_id
1 'polypeptide(L)'
;MTIAALLVAVAGCLFILFIGARFLLAPKVALAGFGVTEDRIRALTSIKGVRDITSGIVPLVVLLVGGPHVFGWALVTAAITPIGDAIIVVTNGGSLRQAVSIHVVTAVILIAAGLILALV
;
A
#
# COMPACT_ATOMS: atom_id res chain seq x y z
N MET A 1 23.88 8.75 16.99
CA MET A 1 23.43 7.50 16.33
C MET A 1 21.99 7.57 15.85
N THR A 2 21.05 8.11 16.63
CA THR A 2 19.62 8.24 16.24
C THR A 2 19.38 9.03 14.95
N ILE A 3 20.04 10.19 14.76
CA ILE A 3 19.88 10.99 13.54
C ILE A 3 20.30 10.18 12.29
N ALA A 4 21.45 9.50 12.35
CA ALA A 4 21.92 8.66 11.25
C ALA A 4 20.91 7.53 10.96
N ALA A 5 20.37 6.88 11.99
CA ALA A 5 19.34 5.85 11.82
C ALA A 5 18.06 6.40 11.17
N LEU A 6 17.61 7.60 11.56
CA LEU A 6 16.45 8.26 10.94
C LEU A 6 16.70 8.58 9.46
N LEU A 7 17.87 9.12 9.12
CA LEU A 7 18.23 9.42 7.74
C LEU A 7 18.23 8.15 6.87
N VAL A 8 18.80 7.06 7.37
CA VAL A 8 18.80 5.76 6.68
C VAL A 8 17.38 5.24 6.52
N ALA A 9 16.54 5.33 7.55
CA ALA A 9 15.15 4.87 7.49
C ALA A 9 14.34 5.67 6.45
N VAL A 10 14.43 7.00 6.46
CA VAL A 10 13.75 7.87 5.49
C VAL A 10 14.23 7.60 4.06
N ALA A 11 15.54 7.47 3.86
CA ALA A 11 16.10 7.11 2.55
C ALA A 11 15.59 5.75 2.08
N GLY A 12 15.48 4.76 2.99
CA GLY A 12 14.88 3.46 2.72
C GLY A 12 13.42 3.55 2.30
N CYS A 13 12.61 4.35 3.00
CA CYS A 13 11.21 4.60 2.62
C CYS A 13 11.10 5.21 1.22
N LEU A 14 11.88 6.25 0.92
CA LEU A 14 11.91 6.89 -0.40
C LEU A 14 12.35 5.91 -1.50
N PHE A 15 13.33 5.06 -1.20
CA PHE A 15 13.79 4.04 -2.14
C PHE A 15 12.70 3.00 -2.42
N ILE A 16 11.96 2.54 -1.41
CA ILE A 16 10.85 1.60 -1.62
C ILE A 16 9.70 2.25 -2.40
N LEU A 17 9.42 3.55 -2.19
CA LEU A 17 8.45 4.29 -3.02
C LEU A 17 8.90 4.33 -4.49
N PHE A 18 10.18 4.58 -4.74
CA PHE A 18 10.76 4.53 -6.09
C PHE A 18 10.62 3.14 -6.73
N ILE A 19 10.94 2.07 -6.00
CA ILE A 19 10.76 0.69 -6.47
C ILE A 19 9.27 0.40 -6.76
N GLY A 20 8.35 0.81 -5.89
CA GLY A 20 6.92 0.68 -6.08
C GLY A 20 6.43 1.38 -7.36
N ALA A 21 6.84 2.63 -7.58
CA ALA A 21 6.49 3.38 -8.78
C ALA A 21 7.00 2.70 -10.07
N ARG A 22 8.18 2.07 -10.03
CA ARG A 22 8.71 1.33 -11.19
C ARG A 22 7.84 0.15 -11.60
N PHE A 23 7.15 -0.51 -10.66
CA PHE A 23 6.20 -1.58 -11.03
C PHE A 23 5.00 -1.05 -11.82
N LEU A 24 4.69 0.26 -11.73
CA LEU A 24 3.63 0.90 -12.51
C LEU A 24 4.16 1.44 -13.84
N LEU A 25 5.34 2.07 -13.83
CA LEU A 25 5.88 2.80 -14.99
C LEU A 25 6.75 1.94 -15.93
N ALA A 26 7.42 0.92 -15.39
CA ALA A 26 8.34 0.06 -16.13
C ALA A 26 8.29 -1.41 -15.61
N PRO A 27 7.12 -2.07 -15.67
CA PRO A 27 6.85 -3.35 -15.01
C PRO A 27 7.83 -4.47 -15.40
N LYS A 28 8.22 -4.55 -16.68
CA LYS A 28 9.18 -5.56 -17.18
C LYS A 28 10.53 -5.44 -16.50
N VAL A 29 11.06 -4.21 -16.42
CA VAL A 29 12.35 -3.93 -15.78
C VAL A 29 12.26 -4.11 -14.27
N ALA A 30 11.14 -3.72 -13.66
CA ALA A 30 10.91 -3.91 -12.23
C ALA A 30 10.85 -5.41 -11.85
N LEU A 31 10.17 -6.24 -12.64
CA LEU A 31 10.10 -7.69 -12.43
C LEU A 31 11.44 -8.38 -12.65
N ALA A 32 12.17 -8.00 -13.70
CA ALA A 32 13.53 -8.48 -13.92
C ALA A 32 14.44 -8.13 -12.73
N GLY A 33 14.36 -6.89 -12.22
CA GLY A 33 15.10 -6.46 -11.03
C GLY A 33 14.65 -7.13 -9.73
N PHE A 34 13.39 -7.56 -9.64
CA PHE A 34 12.87 -8.39 -8.55
C PHE A 34 13.34 -9.86 -8.66
N GLY A 35 13.78 -10.30 -9.85
CA GLY A 35 14.24 -11.67 -10.11
C GLY A 35 13.14 -12.66 -10.49
N VAL A 36 12.01 -12.17 -11.03
CA VAL A 36 10.86 -13.00 -11.44
C VAL A 36 10.47 -12.68 -12.88
N THR A 37 10.09 -13.72 -13.64
CA THR A 37 9.57 -13.57 -15.01
C THR A 37 8.07 -13.24 -15.01
N GLU A 38 7.61 -12.52 -16.04
CA GLU A 38 6.23 -12.00 -16.16
C GLU A 38 5.15 -13.09 -16.17
N ASP A 39 5.47 -14.30 -16.63
CA ASP A 39 4.57 -15.44 -16.76
C ASP A 39 4.34 -16.21 -15.44
N ARG A 40 5.05 -15.85 -14.37
CA ARG A 40 4.95 -16.53 -13.06
C ARG A 40 3.84 -15.94 -12.19
N ILE A 41 2.59 -16.21 -12.57
CA ILE A 41 1.38 -15.74 -11.86
C ILE A 41 1.43 -16.01 -10.35
N ARG A 42 1.91 -17.19 -9.92
CA ARG A 42 2.04 -17.49 -8.48
C ARG A 42 2.99 -16.54 -7.76
N ALA A 43 4.09 -16.14 -8.40
CA ALA A 43 5.02 -15.19 -7.81
C ALA A 43 4.38 -13.79 -7.73
N LEU A 44 3.71 -13.33 -8.79
CA LEU A 44 2.99 -12.04 -8.81
C LEU A 44 1.91 -11.95 -7.72
N THR A 45 1.07 -12.99 -7.62
CA THR A 45 0.03 -13.07 -6.58
C THR A 45 0.61 -13.19 -5.17
N SER A 46 1.75 -13.85 -5.00
CA SER A 46 2.45 -13.90 -3.71
C SER A 46 3.03 -12.53 -3.32
N ILE A 47 3.61 -11.79 -4.27
CA ILE A 47 4.10 -10.41 -4.05
C ILE A 47 2.95 -9.51 -3.59
N LYS A 48 1.80 -9.56 -4.27
CA LYS A 48 0.61 -8.81 -3.83
C LYS A 48 0.16 -9.26 -2.44
N GLY A 49 0.03 -10.56 -2.20
CA GLY A 49 -0.43 -11.09 -0.92
C GLY A 49 0.44 -10.64 0.27
N VAL A 50 1.77 -10.68 0.11
CA VAL A 50 2.70 -10.19 1.15
C VAL A 50 2.56 -8.68 1.38
N ARG A 51 2.37 -7.89 0.32
CA ARG A 51 2.13 -6.44 0.43
C ARG A 51 0.81 -6.14 1.14
N ASP A 52 -0.26 -6.84 0.80
CA ASP A 52 -1.58 -6.65 1.44
C ASP A 52 -1.54 -7.04 2.93
N ILE A 53 -0.88 -8.15 3.28
CA ILE A 53 -0.65 -8.55 4.69
C ILE A 53 0.16 -7.47 5.43
N THR A 54 1.24 -6.98 4.81
CA THR A 54 2.08 -5.93 5.41
C THR A 54 1.29 -4.64 5.63
N SER A 55 0.46 -4.24 4.67
CA SER A 55 -0.42 -3.07 4.76
C SER A 55 -1.49 -3.19 5.85
N GLY A 56 -1.84 -4.41 6.30
CA GLY A 56 -2.69 -4.62 7.47
C GLY A 56 -1.91 -4.64 8.79
N ILE A 57 -0.74 -5.29 8.82
CA ILE A 57 0.08 -5.41 10.04
C ILE A 57 0.68 -4.07 10.44
N VAL A 58 1.18 -3.26 9.50
CA VAL A 58 1.85 -1.98 9.81
C VAL A 58 0.92 -1.02 10.58
N PRO A 59 -0.32 -0.75 10.14
CA PRO A 59 -1.27 0.05 10.94
C PRO A 59 -1.59 -0.56 12.30
N LEU A 60 -1.70 -1.89 12.43
CA LEU A 60 -1.91 -2.53 13.73
C LEU A 60 -0.74 -2.29 14.69
N VAL A 61 0.50 -2.39 14.21
CA VAL A 61 1.68 -2.03 15.02
C VAL A 61 1.63 -0.55 15.41
N VAL A 62 1.29 0.34 14.48
CA VAL A 62 1.11 1.77 14.76
C VAL A 62 0.06 2.01 15.84
N LEU A 63 -1.08 1.31 15.81
CA LEU A 63 -2.10 1.39 16.86
C LEU A 63 -1.53 0.95 18.21
N LEU A 64 -0.81 -0.17 18.25
CA LEU A 64 -0.25 -0.72 19.48
C LEU A 64 0.78 0.20 20.13
N VAL A 65 1.61 0.90 19.35
CA VAL A 65 2.72 1.71 19.89
C VAL A 65 2.47 3.21 19.89
N GLY A 66 1.68 3.71 18.94
CA GLY A 66 1.42 5.13 18.72
C GLY A 66 -0.01 5.59 19.09
N GLY A 67 -0.90 4.65 19.42
CA GLY A 67 -2.27 4.93 19.84
C GLY A 67 -3.22 5.33 18.69
N PRO A 68 -4.50 5.59 19.01
CA PRO A 68 -5.55 5.82 18.02
C PRO A 68 -5.30 7.01 17.10
N HIS A 69 -4.72 8.10 17.62
CA HIS A 69 -4.42 9.30 16.85
C HIS A 69 -3.46 9.02 15.67
N VAL A 70 -2.33 8.38 15.95
CA VAL A 70 -1.32 8.05 14.92
C VAL A 70 -1.86 6.94 13.99
N PHE A 71 -2.61 5.99 14.54
CA PHE A 71 -3.29 4.97 13.76
C PHE A 71 -4.27 5.57 12.75
N GLY A 72 -5.01 6.61 13.12
CA GLY A 72 -5.92 7.32 12.22
C GLY A 72 -5.21 7.83 10.97
N TRP A 73 -4.06 8.49 11.13
CA TRP A 73 -3.23 8.94 10.00
C TRP A 73 -2.66 7.78 9.17
N ALA A 74 -2.30 6.67 9.82
CA ALA A 74 -1.88 5.45 9.13
C ALA A 74 -3.01 4.87 8.27
N LEU A 75 -4.27 4.87 8.73
CA LEU A 75 -5.42 4.41 7.95
C LEU A 75 -5.71 5.30 6.74
N VAL A 76 -5.66 6.63 6.91
CA VAL A 76 -5.82 7.58 5.78
C VAL A 76 -4.74 7.34 4.73
N THR A 77 -3.49 7.11 5.16
CA THR A 77 -2.38 6.79 4.24
C THR A 77 -2.57 5.43 3.58
N ALA A 78 -3.03 4.41 4.33
CA ALA A 78 -3.26 3.07 3.80
C ALA A 78 -4.35 3.04 2.71
N ALA A 79 -5.30 3.99 2.73
CA ALA A 79 -6.36 4.13 1.73
C ALA A 79 -5.84 4.37 0.31
N ILE A 80 -4.58 4.81 0.14
CA ILE A 80 -3.92 4.91 -1.17
C ILE A 80 -3.96 3.56 -1.92
N THR A 81 -3.80 2.44 -1.19
CA THR A 81 -3.79 1.09 -1.80
C THR A 81 -5.13 0.73 -2.46
N PRO A 82 -6.27 0.73 -1.75
CA PRO A 82 -7.56 0.46 -2.38
C PRO A 82 -7.96 1.51 -3.43
N ILE A 83 -7.53 2.78 -3.33
CA ILE A 83 -7.73 3.75 -4.42
C ILE A 83 -6.98 3.30 -5.68
N GLY A 84 -5.70 2.95 -5.54
CA GLY A 84 -4.90 2.42 -6.63
C GLY A 84 -5.49 1.14 -7.24
N ASP A 85 -5.91 0.20 -6.40
CA ASP A 85 -6.54 -1.04 -6.84
C ASP A 85 -7.84 -0.77 -7.63
N ALA A 86 -8.69 0.16 -7.18
CA ALA A 86 -9.90 0.55 -7.91
C ALA A 86 -9.56 1.06 -9.32
N ILE A 87 -8.56 1.93 -9.43
CA ILE A 87 -8.08 2.48 -10.70
C ILE A 87 -7.54 1.35 -11.59
N ILE A 88 -6.73 0.45 -11.05
CA ILE A 88 -6.17 -0.69 -11.78
C ILE A 88 -7.29 -1.58 -12.33
N VAL A 89 -8.30 -1.91 -11.51
CA VAL A 89 -9.43 -2.75 -11.94
C VAL A 89 -10.16 -2.11 -13.12
N VAL A 90 -10.54 -0.82 -13.05
CA VAL A 90 -11.31 -0.18 -14.12
C VAL A 90 -10.49 0.06 -15.39
N THR A 91 -9.19 0.34 -15.26
CA THR A 91 -8.30 0.62 -16.41
C THR A 91 -7.82 -0.65 -17.13
N ASN A 92 -7.99 -1.84 -16.52
CA ASN A 92 -7.54 -3.11 -17.08
C ASN A 92 -8.71 -4.08 -17.39
N GLY A 93 -9.91 -3.54 -17.64
CA GLY A 93 -11.08 -4.34 -18.07
C GLY A 93 -11.71 -5.19 -16.96
N GLY A 94 -11.43 -4.89 -15.69
CA GLY A 94 -12.02 -5.57 -14.55
C GLY A 94 -13.45 -5.12 -14.25
N SER A 95 -14.07 -5.76 -13.26
CA SER A 95 -15.47 -5.48 -12.90
C SER A 95 -15.61 -4.14 -12.18
N LEU A 96 -16.39 -3.21 -12.76
CA LEU A 96 -16.75 -1.95 -12.10
C LEU A 96 -17.44 -2.20 -10.75
N ARG A 97 -18.23 -3.27 -10.65
CA ARG A 97 -18.86 -3.67 -9.38
C ARG A 97 -17.79 -3.93 -8.31
N GLN A 98 -16.75 -4.71 -8.63
CA GLN A 98 -15.66 -4.99 -7.69
C GLN A 98 -14.83 -3.74 -7.38
N ALA A 99 -14.52 -2.92 -8.39
CA ALA A 99 -13.84 -1.64 -8.21
C ALA A 99 -14.56 -0.76 -7.18
N VAL A 100 -15.88 -0.64 -7.28
CA VAL A 100 -16.67 0.18 -6.36
C VAL A 100 -16.88 -0.53 -5.02
N SER A 101 -17.48 -1.72 -5.02
CA SER A 101 -17.98 -2.36 -3.79
C SER A 101 -16.88 -2.85 -2.87
N ILE A 102 -15.72 -3.21 -3.41
CA ILE A 102 -14.57 -3.65 -2.62
C ILE A 102 -13.64 -2.47 -2.41
N HIS A 103 -13.09 -1.93 -3.49
CA HIS A 103 -11.95 -1.02 -3.38
C HIS A 103 -12.37 0.41 -2.96
N VAL A 104 -13.29 1.06 -3.68
CA VAL A 104 -13.74 2.42 -3.32
C VAL A 104 -14.38 2.44 -1.93
N VAL A 105 -15.24 1.47 -1.62
CA VAL A 105 -15.85 1.37 -0.28
C VAL A 105 -14.79 1.19 0.81
N THR A 106 -13.80 0.32 0.61
CA THR A 106 -12.69 0.16 1.58
C THR A 106 -11.94 1.47 1.76
N ALA A 107 -11.59 2.17 0.67
CA ALA A 107 -10.89 3.45 0.74
C ALA A 107 -11.70 4.48 1.55
N VAL A 108 -13.00 4.61 1.29
CA VAL A 108 -13.89 5.52 2.02
C VAL A 108 -13.95 5.18 3.51
N ILE A 109 -14.08 3.89 3.85
CA ILE A 109 -14.10 3.45 5.26
C ILE A 109 -12.79 3.81 5.97
N LEU A 110 -11.64 3.51 5.35
CA LEU A 110 -10.34 3.81 5.93
C LEU A 110 -10.12 5.32 6.12
N ILE A 111 -10.53 6.14 5.15
CA ILE A 111 -10.44 7.60 5.25
C ILE A 111 -11.36 8.12 6.34
N ALA A 112 -12.63 7.69 6.36
CA ALA A 112 -13.60 8.18 7.34
C ALA A 112 -13.21 7.79 8.77
N ALA A 113 -12.95 6.50 9.02
CA ALA A 113 -12.51 6.03 10.33
C ALA A 113 -11.15 6.64 10.71
N GLY A 114 -10.22 6.74 9.76
CA GLY A 114 -8.91 7.33 9.96
C GLY A 114 -8.98 8.80 10.38
N LEU A 115 -9.76 9.62 9.68
CA LEU A 115 -9.95 11.03 10.03
C LEU A 115 -10.66 11.21 11.37
N ILE A 116 -11.65 10.39 11.69
CA ILE A 116 -12.29 10.41 13.02
C ILE A 116 -11.26 10.14 14.11
N LEU A 117 -10.44 9.09 13.96
CA LEU A 117 -9.44 8.73 14.97
C LEU A 117 -8.26 9.72 15.02
N ALA A 118 -7.93 10.36 13.90
CA ALA A 118 -6.81 11.30 13.80
C ALA A 118 -7.14 12.71 14.29
N LEU A 119 -8.40 13.13 14.29
CA LEU A 119 -8.81 14.51 14.58
C LEU A 119 -9.56 14.67 15.91
N VAL A 120 -9.81 13.57 16.62
CA VAL A 120 -10.43 13.53 17.96
C VAL A 120 -9.38 13.11 18.98
#